data_AF-A0AAV5J8N3-F1
#
_entry.id   AF-A0AAV5J8N3-F1
#
_cell.length_a   1.000
_cell.length_b   1.000
_cell.length_c   1.000
_cell.angle_alpha   90.00
_cell.angle_beta   90.00
_cell.angle_gamma   90.00
#
_symmetry.space_group_name_H-M   'P 1'
#
loop_
_entity.id
_entity.type
_entity.pdbx_description
1 polymer ?
#
loop_
_entity_poly.entity_id
_entity_poly.type
_entity_poly.pdbx_seq_one_letter_code
_entity_poly.pdbx_strand_id
1 'polypeptide(L)'
;MDQGSVTIEHKAYARVGLLGNPSDVYYGRTISFSLGNFWASVKLEPSEHLIINPHPVHDLVQFQSLDHLVNRLQNEGYYGGVRLLMSICKVFHNYSKLNNIELHPGNFTLSYETNIPRQVLLQSTDCL
;
A
#
# COMPACT_ATOMS: atom_id res chain seq x y z
N MET A 1 33.49 7.05 6.26
CA MET A 1 32.79 6.31 7.32
C MET A 1 31.43 5.96 6.76
N ASP A 2 31.32 4.78 6.16
CA ASP A 2 30.11 4.30 5.49
C ASP A 2 29.44 3.31 6.44
N GLN A 3 28.58 3.81 7.33
CA GLN A 3 27.67 2.95 8.07
C GLN A 3 26.56 2.58 7.10
N GLY A 4 26.65 1.35 6.57
CA GLY A 4 25.62 0.79 5.70
C GLY A 4 24.25 0.96 6.35
N SER A 5 23.47 1.89 5.82
CA SER A 5 22.06 2.07 6.15
C SER A 5 21.38 0.72 5.95
N VAL A 6 20.93 0.09 7.03
CA VAL A 6 20.16 -1.16 6.95
C VAL A 6 18.81 -0.81 6.35
N THR A 7 18.73 -0.91 5.03
CA THR A 7 17.50 -0.84 4.29
C THR A 7 16.75 -2.16 4.48
N ILE A 8 15.51 -2.09 4.95
CA ILE A 8 14.62 -3.25 5.02
C ILE A 8 13.69 -3.18 3.83
N GLU A 9 13.70 -4.22 2.98
CA GLU A 9 12.77 -4.35 1.87
C GLU A 9 11.94 -5.63 2.03
N HIS A 10 10.63 -5.50 1.93
CA HIS A 10 9.71 -6.63 1.93
C HIS A 10 8.74 -6.56 0.77
N LYS A 11 8.59 -7.70 0.08
CA LYS A 11 7.68 -7.87 -1.04
C LYS A 11 6.50 -8.76 -0.66
N ALA A 12 5.29 -8.28 -0.92
CA ALA A 12 4.04 -9.02 -0.81
C ALA A 12 3.46 -9.28 -2.20
N TYR A 13 2.94 -10.49 -2.44
CA TYR A 13 2.35 -10.87 -3.72
C TYR A 13 0.83 -10.70 -3.70
N ALA A 14 0.26 -10.28 -4.82
CA ALA A 14 -1.18 -10.11 -4.96
C ALA A 14 -1.91 -11.45 -4.86
N ARG A 15 -3.08 -11.42 -4.22
CA ARG A 15 -4.02 -12.55 -4.17
C ARG A 15 -5.31 -12.15 -4.86
N VAL A 16 -5.83 -13.03 -5.71
CA VAL A 16 -7.12 -12.87 -6.37
C VAL A 16 -8.03 -13.99 -5.88
N GLY A 17 -9.24 -13.64 -5.44
CA GLY A 17 -10.27 -14.63 -5.12
C GLY A 17 -10.81 -15.26 -6.41
N LEU A 18 -10.72 -16.58 -6.54
CA LEU A 18 -11.34 -17.31 -7.65
C LEU A 18 -12.83 -17.56 -7.40
N LEU A 19 -13.18 -17.89 -6.15
CA LEU A 19 -14.53 -18.25 -5.72
C LEU A 19 -14.67 -17.96 -4.22
N GLY A 20 -15.75 -17.30 -3.82
CA GLY A 20 -16.02 -16.98 -2.41
C GLY A 20 -16.49 -15.56 -2.13
N ASN A 21 -16.65 -14.68 -3.12
CA ASN A 21 -17.34 -13.39 -2.93
C ASN A 21 -18.80 -13.50 -3.39
N PRO A 22 -19.81 -13.14 -2.57
CA PRO A 22 -19.76 -12.47 -1.26
C PRO A 22 -19.72 -13.43 -0.04
N SER A 23 -19.50 -14.73 -0.26
CA SER A 23 -19.52 -15.77 0.78
C SER A 23 -18.50 -15.56 1.92
N ASP A 24 -17.39 -14.86 1.70
CA ASP A 24 -16.35 -14.52 2.69
C ASP A 24 -16.92 -13.71 3.88
N VAL A 25 -17.84 -12.79 3.59
CA VAL A 25 -18.56 -11.98 4.61
C VAL A 25 -19.41 -12.86 5.55
N TYR A 26 -19.74 -14.07 5.12
CA TYR A 26 -20.56 -15.03 5.87
C TYR A 26 -19.77 -16.26 6.34
N TYR A 27 -18.46 -16.13 6.54
CA TYR A 27 -17.56 -17.21 6.97
C TYR A 27 -17.47 -18.39 5.98
N GLY A 28 -17.79 -18.15 4.71
CA GLY A 28 -17.59 -19.10 3.62
C GLY A 28 -16.10 -19.34 3.35
N ARG A 29 -15.75 -20.53 2.84
CA ARG A 29 -14.37 -20.84 2.46
C ARG A 29 -14.05 -20.16 1.11
N THR A 30 -13.15 -19.18 1.12
CA THR A 30 -12.66 -18.51 -0.10
C THR A 30 -11.48 -19.28 -0.69
N ILE A 31 -11.54 -19.59 -2.00
CA ILE A 31 -10.37 -20.07 -2.75
C ILE A 31 -9.72 -18.86 -3.39
N SER A 32 -8.49 -18.55 -2.99
CA SER A 32 -7.68 -17.48 -3.59
C SER A 32 -6.40 -18.04 -4.21
N PHE A 33 -6.01 -17.47 -5.34
CA PHE A 33 -4.74 -17.76 -6.00
C PHE A 33 -3.81 -16.57 -5.79
N SER A 34 -2.56 -16.86 -5.42
CA SER A 34 -1.52 -15.83 -5.45
C SER A 34 -1.05 -15.69 -6.90
N LEU A 35 -1.19 -14.50 -7.49
CA LEU A 35 -0.63 -14.25 -8.82
C LEU A 35 0.82 -13.82 -8.64
N GLY A 36 1.76 -14.74 -8.89
CA GLY A 36 3.20 -14.48 -8.72
C GLY A 36 3.75 -13.32 -9.55
N ASN A 37 3.02 -12.91 -10.59
CA ASN A 37 3.42 -11.83 -11.49
C ASN A 37 3.08 -10.42 -10.93
N PHE A 38 2.24 -10.35 -9.89
CA PHE A 38 1.78 -9.11 -9.28
C PHE A 38 2.25 -9.01 -7.83
N TRP A 39 2.90 -7.90 -7.49
CA TRP A 39 3.53 -7.68 -6.19
C TRP A 39 3.54 -6.21 -5.81
N ALA A 40 3.61 -5.98 -4.50
CA ALA A 40 3.93 -4.69 -3.90
C ALA A 40 5.16 -4.86 -3.00
N SER A 41 6.18 -4.03 -3.19
CA SER A 41 7.38 -3.98 -2.35
C SER A 41 7.36 -2.70 -1.54
N VAL A 42 7.70 -2.79 -0.26
CA VAL A 42 7.87 -1.63 0.62
C VAL A 42 9.31 -1.62 1.11
N LYS A 43 9.95 -0.47 0.99
CA LYS A 43 11.33 -0.24 1.40
C LYS A 43 11.35 0.79 2.53
N LEU A 44 12.06 0.43 3.59
CA LEU A 44 12.25 1.23 4.80
C LEU A 44 13.73 1.60 4.92
N GLU A 45 14.02 2.89 5.03
CA GLU A 45 15.37 3.42 5.15
C GLU A 45 15.46 4.32 6.39
N PRO A 46 16.45 4.15 7.28
CA PRO A 46 16.67 5.07 8.39
C PRO A 46 16.82 6.52 7.90
N SER A 47 16.12 7.45 8.52
CA SER A 47 16.21 8.89 8.19
C SER A 47 16.00 9.76 9.41
N GLU A 48 16.43 11.02 9.34
CA GLU A 48 16.24 12.00 10.44
C GLU A 48 14.75 12.30 10.68
N HIS A 49 13.97 12.38 9.60
CA HIS A 49 12.55 12.68 9.62
C HIS A 49 11.73 11.48 9.15
N LEU A 50 10.50 11.33 9.64
CA LEU A 50 9.55 10.34 9.13
C LEU A 50 9.01 10.83 7.77
N ILE A 51 9.40 10.17 6.69
CA ILE A 51 9.05 10.58 5.32
C ILE A 51 8.30 9.43 4.64
N ILE A 52 7.18 9.74 3.98
CA ILE A 52 6.50 8.79 3.08
C ILE A 52 6.73 9.31 1.67
N ASN A 53 7.56 8.62 0.90
CA ASN A 53 7.90 9.01 -0.45
C ASN A 53 6.75 8.61 -1.40
N PRO A 54 6.08 9.58 -2.06
CA PRO A 54 5.02 9.27 -3.01
C PRO A 54 5.57 8.54 -4.23
N HIS A 55 4.80 7.58 -4.75
CA HIS A 55 5.20 6.89 -5.97
C HIS A 55 4.98 7.83 -7.18
N PRO A 56 5.98 8.01 -8.07
CA PRO A 56 5.92 9.03 -9.12
C PRO A 56 4.74 8.85 -10.09
N VAL A 57 4.33 7.59 -10.34
CA VAL A 57 3.19 7.27 -11.21
C VAL A 57 1.86 7.15 -10.46
N HIS A 58 1.87 6.59 -9.24
CA HIS A 58 0.63 6.19 -8.56
C HIS A 58 0.06 7.29 -7.65
N ASP A 59 0.92 8.16 -7.12
CA ASP A 59 0.61 9.30 -6.25
C ASP A 59 1.01 10.62 -6.93
N LEU A 60 0.54 10.83 -8.17
CA LEU A 60 0.77 12.08 -8.88
C LEU A 60 0.17 13.25 -8.10
N VAL A 61 1.03 14.20 -7.74
CA VAL A 61 0.66 15.48 -7.11
C VAL A 61 0.84 16.67 -8.06
N GLN A 62 1.45 16.42 -9.23
CA GLN A 62 1.69 17.42 -10.26
C GLN A 62 1.09 16.95 -11.59
N PHE A 63 0.39 17.85 -12.27
CA PHE A 63 -0.31 17.58 -13.51
C PHE A 63 0.00 18.68 -14.54
N GLN A 64 -0.01 18.32 -15.82
CA GLN A 64 0.26 19.28 -16.91
C GLN A 64 -0.91 20.26 -17.13
N SER A 65 -2.15 19.84 -16.88
CA SER A 65 -3.37 20.63 -17.01
C SER A 65 -4.49 20.09 -16.12
N LEU A 66 -5.60 20.85 -16.01
CA LEU A 66 -6.80 20.40 -15.32
C LEU A 66 -7.43 19.17 -16.00
N ASP A 67 -7.45 19.13 -17.33
CA ASP A 67 -7.96 17.97 -18.07
C ASP A 67 -7.15 16.71 -17.80
N HIS A 68 -5.82 16.84 -17.70
CA HIS A 68 -4.94 15.72 -17.34
C HIS A 68 -5.26 15.19 -15.93
N LEU A 69 -5.50 16.10 -14.97
CA LEU A 69 -5.96 15.74 -13.63
C LEU A 69 -7.30 15.00 -13.67
N VAL A 70 -8.33 15.57 -14.34
CA VAL A 70 -9.68 14.98 -14.38
C VAL A 70 -9.66 13.59 -15.02
N ASN A 71 -8.97 13.42 -16.15
CA ASN A 71 -8.85 12.11 -16.82
C ASN A 71 -8.16 11.08 -15.91
N ARG A 72 -7.08 11.49 -15.22
CA ARG A 72 -6.36 10.61 -14.28
C ARG A 72 -7.22 10.21 -13.07
N LEU A 73 -8.05 11.13 -12.56
CA LEU A 73 -8.97 10.86 -11.46
C LEU A 73 -10.13 9.96 -11.89
N GLN A 74 -10.64 10.11 -13.12
CA GLN A 74 -11.69 9.24 -13.67
C GLN A 74 -11.20 7.79 -13.84
N ASN A 75 -9.96 7.60 -14.28
CA ASN A 75 -9.44 6.26 -14.56
C ASN A 75 -8.91 5.53 -13.32
N GLU A 76 -8.27 6.23 -12.39
CA GLU A 76 -7.58 5.58 -11.26
C GLU A 76 -7.93 6.17 -9.88
N GLY A 77 -8.87 7.09 -9.82
CA GLY A 77 -9.40 7.66 -8.58
C GLY A 77 -8.51 8.73 -7.93
N TYR A 78 -8.98 9.23 -6.79
CA TYR A 78 -8.37 10.31 -6.01
C TYR A 78 -7.23 9.86 -5.09
N TYR A 79 -7.11 8.55 -4.88
CA TYR A 79 -6.26 8.00 -3.83
C TYR A 79 -5.18 7.08 -4.43
N GLY A 80 -3.97 7.22 -3.91
CA GLY A 80 -2.86 6.32 -4.19
C GLY A 80 -2.33 5.65 -2.93
N GLY A 81 -1.15 5.04 -3.03
CA GLY A 81 -0.58 4.20 -1.98
C GLY A 81 -0.17 4.98 -0.72
N VAL A 82 0.10 6.29 -0.82
CA VAL A 82 0.50 7.10 0.35
C VAL A 82 -0.55 7.04 1.47
N ARG A 83 -1.84 7.13 1.14
CA ARG A 83 -2.91 7.06 2.14
C ARG A 83 -2.99 5.70 2.82
N LEU A 84 -2.74 4.63 2.07
CA LEU A 84 -2.72 3.26 2.59
C LEU A 84 -1.53 3.06 3.54
N LEU A 85 -0.36 3.59 3.18
CA LEU A 85 0.82 3.52 4.03
C LEU A 85 0.62 4.29 5.34
N MET A 86 0.06 5.50 5.27
CA MET A 86 -0.28 6.29 6.46
C MET A 86 -1.27 5.57 7.37
N SER A 87 -2.32 4.93 6.81
CA SER A 87 -3.30 4.21 7.62
C SER A 87 -2.71 2.97 8.28
N ILE A 88 -1.85 2.23 7.58
CA ILE A 88 -1.13 1.09 8.15
C ILE A 88 -0.22 1.54 9.30
N CYS A 89 0.57 2.60 9.12
CA CYS A 89 1.41 3.13 10.19
C CYS A 89 0.60 3.52 11.44
N LYS A 90 -0.56 4.16 11.24
CA LYS A 90 -1.48 4.51 12.35
C LYS A 90 -2.01 3.28 13.07
N VAL A 91 -2.49 2.28 12.33
CA VAL A 91 -3.04 1.04 12.92
C VAL A 91 -1.96 0.27 13.66
N PHE A 92 -0.78 0.13 13.05
CA PHE A 92 0.38 -0.53 13.67
C PHE A 92 0.82 0.18 14.95
N HIS A 93 0.96 1.51 14.92
CA HIS A 93 1.31 2.29 16.10
C HIS A 93 0.29 2.09 17.25
N ASN A 94 -1.01 2.13 16.93
CA ASN A 94 -2.06 1.89 17.91
C ASN A 94 -2.00 0.47 18.49
N TYR A 95 -1.76 -0.53 17.63
CA TYR A 95 -1.58 -1.91 18.05
C TYR A 95 -0.38 -2.07 19.00
N SER A 96 0.78 -1.49 18.66
CA SER A 96 1.97 -1.55 19.52
C SER A 96 1.71 -0.89 20.87
N LYS A 97 1.03 0.26 20.89
CA LYS A 97 0.66 0.95 22.13
C LYS A 97 -0.28 0.12 23.01
N LEU A 98 -1.29 -0.53 22.41
CA LEU A 98 -2.24 -1.37 23.14
C LEU A 98 -1.61 -2.63 23.72
N ASN A 99 -0.59 -3.18 23.06
CA ASN A 99 0.09 -4.41 23.47
C ASN A 99 1.39 -4.16 24.26
N ASN A 100 1.68 -2.91 24.63
CA ASN A 100 2.92 -2.50 25.31
C ASN A 100 4.20 -2.94 24.58
N ILE A 101 4.18 -2.89 23.24
CA ILE A 101 5.34 -3.18 22.40
C ILE A 101 6.13 -1.87 22.23
N GLU A 102 7.36 -1.84 22.71
CA GLU A 102 8.25 -0.69 22.58
C GLU A 102 8.80 -0.61 21.15
N LEU A 103 8.57 0.53 20.48
CA LEU A 103 9.06 0.78 19.14
C LEU A 103 10.40 1.53 19.19
N HIS A 104 11.29 1.22 18.25
CA HIS A 104 12.55 1.93 18.12
C HIS A 104 12.30 3.43 17.84
N PRO A 105 12.98 4.37 18.53
CA PRO A 105 12.69 5.80 18.45
C PRO A 105 13.18 6.46 17.14
N GLY A 106 13.95 5.75 16.32
CA GLY A 106 14.46 6.24 15.04
C GLY A 106 13.36 6.42 14.00
N ASN A 107 13.44 7.55 13.27
CA ASN A 107 12.59 7.82 12.12
C ASN A 107 13.06 7.04 10.88
N PHE A 108 12.20 6.99 9.88
CA PHE A 108 12.47 6.29 8.63
C PHE A 108 11.77 6.92 7.43
N THR A 109 12.31 6.65 6.25
CA THR A 109 11.71 6.94 4.97
C THR A 109 11.07 5.67 4.44
N LEU A 110 9.79 5.75 4.11
CA LEU A 110 9.01 4.66 3.57
C LEU A 110 8.71 4.95 2.11
N SER A 111 9.10 4.03 1.24
CA SER A 111 8.78 4.04 -0.19
C SER A 111 8.15 2.72 -0.59
N TYR A 112 7.36 2.73 -1.66
CA TYR A 112 6.74 1.53 -2.17
C TYR A 112 6.83 1.48 -3.69
N GLU A 113 6.85 0.26 -4.21
CA GLU A 113 6.79 -0.06 -5.63
C GLU A 113 5.70 -1.11 -5.81
N THR A 114 4.88 -0.99 -6.86
CA THR A 114 3.83 -1.97 -7.13
C THR A 114 3.59 -2.08 -8.61
N ASN A 115 3.40 -3.31 -9.07
CA ASN A 115 2.91 -3.57 -10.43
C ASN A 115 1.47 -4.12 -10.41
N ILE A 116 0.81 -4.11 -9.24
CA ILE A 116 -0.57 -4.57 -9.09
C ILE A 116 -1.50 -3.52 -9.75
N PRO A 117 -2.22 -3.89 -10.83
CA PRO A 117 -3.16 -2.98 -11.48
C PRO A 117 -4.32 -2.66 -10.54
N ARG A 118 -4.62 -1.36 -10.35
CA ARG A 118 -5.71 -0.89 -9.47
C ARG A 118 -7.08 -1.48 -9.83
N GLN A 119 -7.30 -1.80 -11.11
CA GLN A 119 -8.58 -2.29 -11.61
C GLN A 119 -8.83 -3.78 -11.35
N VAL A 120 -7.81 -4.58 -10.98
CA VAL A 120 -7.98 -6.03 -10.74
C VAL A 120 -8.57 -6.34 -9.37
N LEU A 121 -8.61 -5.38 -8.45
CA LEU A 121 -9.32 -5.50 -7.17
C LEU A 121 -10.82 -5.14 -7.26
N LEU A 122 -11.30 -4.72 -8.43
CA LEU A 122 -12.66 -4.24 -8.67
C LEU A 122 -13.48 -5.20 -9.55
N GLN A 123 -13.50 -6.49 -9.18
CA GLN A 123 -14.59 -7.41 -9.56
C GLN A 123 -15.37 -7.88 -8.32
N SER A 124 -15.56 -6.97 -7.37
CA SER A 124 -16.61 -7.07 -6.38
C SER A 124 -17.15 -5.66 -6.17
N THR A 125 -17.99 -5.26 -7.12
CA THR A 125 -18.98 -4.21 -6.90
C THR A 125 -19.84 -4.60 -5.69
N ASP A 126 -20.15 -3.59 -4.87
CA ASP A 126 -20.97 -3.58 -3.65
C ASP A 126 -20.26 -4.02 -2.36
N CYS A 127 -20.29 -3.32 -1.22
CA CYS A 127 -20.65 -1.95 -0.81
C CYS A 127 -20.18 -1.86 0.66
N LEU A 128 -19.59 -0.72 1.05
CA LEU A 128 -19.39 -0.20 2.44
C LEU A 128 -18.88 -1.14 3.56
#